data_AF-A0A7Z9WU55-F1
#
_entry.id   AF-A0A7Z9WU55-F1
#
_cell.length_a   1.000
_cell.length_b   1.000
_cell.length_c   1.000
_cell.angle_alpha   90.00
_cell.angle_beta   90.00
_cell.angle_gamma   90.00
#
_symmetry.space_group_name_H-M   'P 1'
#
loop_
_entity.id
_entity.type
_entity.pdbx_description
1 polymer ?
#
loop_
_entity_poly.entity_id
_entity_poly.type
_entity_poly.pdbx_seq_one_letter_code
_entity_poly.pdbx_strand_id
1 'polypeptide(L)'
;YNACSTIRWNEGVSFPIQAGHGCIGCSEDGFWDKGSFYGHDAELNAFGIEANADTIGKTAAGVVGAAIAAHAAASAIKAAAKKGDE
;
A
#
# COMPACT_ATOMS: atom_id res chain seq x y z
N TYR A 1 16.27 20.31 -2.25
CA TYR A 1 16.83 20.48 -3.59
C TYR A 1 18.30 20.07 -3.64
N ASN A 2 18.60 19.00 -4.38
CA ASN A 2 19.97 18.58 -4.67
C ASN A 2 20.00 17.71 -5.94
N ALA A 3 21.18 17.41 -6.46
CA ALA A 3 21.40 16.58 -7.65
C ALA A 3 21.73 15.10 -7.34
N CYS A 4 21.53 14.64 -6.10
CA CYS A 4 21.92 13.30 -5.66
C CYS A 4 21.26 12.17 -6.47
N SER A 5 20.00 12.32 -6.90
CA SER A 5 19.30 11.29 -7.67
C SER A 5 19.61 11.31 -9.17
N THR A 6 20.21 12.40 -9.68
CA THR A 6 20.53 12.59 -11.10
C THR A 6 22.02 12.42 -11.37
N ILE A 7 22.86 13.22 -10.73
CA ILE A 7 24.33 13.19 -10.86
C ILE A 7 24.96 12.12 -9.95
N ARG A 8 24.34 11.87 -8.78
CA ARG A 8 24.83 10.91 -7.76
C ARG A 8 26.18 11.32 -7.15
N TRP A 9 26.77 10.41 -6.38
CA TRP A 9 28.04 10.56 -5.67
C TRP A 9 29.11 9.65 -6.26
N ASN A 10 30.38 10.04 -6.10
CA ASN A 10 31.55 9.26 -6.46
C ASN A 10 31.51 8.81 -7.93
N GLU A 11 31.58 9.75 -8.87
CA GLU A 11 31.57 9.45 -10.32
C GLU A 11 30.33 8.67 -10.78
N GLY A 12 29.18 8.89 -10.14
CA GLY A 12 27.93 8.25 -10.51
C GLY A 12 27.67 6.90 -9.85
N VAL A 13 28.55 6.45 -8.94
CA VAL A 13 28.48 5.12 -8.30
C VAL A 13 27.17 4.91 -7.53
N SER A 14 26.80 5.83 -6.63
CA SER A 14 25.61 5.67 -5.79
C SER A 14 25.16 6.99 -5.17
N PHE A 15 24.09 6.96 -4.38
CA PHE A 15 23.61 8.05 -3.52
C PHE A 15 22.80 7.45 -2.36
N PRO A 16 22.44 8.22 -1.31
CA PRO A 16 21.86 7.65 -0.09
C PRO A 16 20.68 6.71 -0.31
N ILE A 17 19.70 7.11 -1.13
CA ILE A 17 18.50 6.29 -1.39
C ILE A 17 18.87 4.99 -2.11
N GLN A 18 19.79 5.03 -3.08
CA GLN A 18 20.27 3.82 -3.77
C GLN A 18 21.10 2.92 -2.84
N ALA A 19 21.77 3.49 -1.84
CA ALA A 19 22.48 2.73 -0.80
C ALA A 19 21.56 2.19 0.31
N GLY A 20 20.24 2.43 0.21
CA GLY A 20 19.25 1.89 1.15
C GLY A 20 18.89 2.81 2.32
N HIS A 21 19.40 4.04 2.35
CA HIS A 21 19.04 5.02 3.38
C HIS A 21 18.18 6.14 2.81
N GLY A 22 17.11 6.53 3.51
CA GLY A 22 16.27 7.66 3.12
C GLY A 22 17.07 8.96 2.99
N CYS A 23 16.61 9.89 2.14
CA CYS A 23 17.19 11.22 2.08
C CYS A 23 16.93 11.95 3.40
N ILE A 24 17.97 12.51 4.02
CA ILE A 24 17.83 13.28 5.27
C ILE A 24 17.61 14.79 5.02
N GLY A 25 17.54 15.22 3.76
CA GLY A 25 17.38 16.63 3.43
C GLY A 25 18.59 17.50 3.75
N CYS A 26 19.82 16.96 3.75
CA CYS A 26 21.01 17.70 4.18
C CYS A 26 21.35 18.98 3.40
N SER A 27 20.75 19.18 2.22
CA SER A 27 20.86 20.42 1.43
C SER A 27 19.86 21.50 1.84
N GLU A 28 18.88 21.17 2.68
CA GLU A 28 17.81 22.07 3.07
C GLU A 28 18.13 22.80 4.37
N ASP A 29 17.64 24.02 4.47
CA ASP A 29 17.76 24.82 5.69
C ASP A 29 17.10 24.12 6.89
N GLY A 30 17.79 24.17 8.02
CA GLY A 30 17.33 23.61 9.30
C GLY A 30 17.04 22.09 9.29
N PHE A 31 17.65 21.30 8.41
CA PHE A 31 17.26 19.88 8.24
C PHE A 31 17.37 19.02 9.51
N TRP A 32 18.27 19.37 10.45
CA TRP A 32 18.39 18.69 11.74
C TRP A 32 17.18 18.90 12.66
N ASP A 33 16.43 19.99 12.48
CA ASP A 33 15.32 20.40 13.34
C ASP A 33 13.93 20.11 12.71
N LYS A 34 13.88 19.48 11.54
CA LYS A 34 12.64 19.12 10.83
C LYS A 34 12.00 17.82 11.32
N GLY A 35 12.32 17.40 12.53
CA GLY A 35 11.86 16.14 13.12
C GLY A 35 12.81 14.97 12.85
N SER A 36 12.34 13.75 13.13
CA SER A 36 13.15 12.54 12.95
C SER A 36 13.32 12.21 11.47
N PHE A 37 14.53 11.81 11.07
CA PHE A 37 14.81 11.29 9.71
C PHE A 37 14.06 10.00 9.36
N TYR A 38 13.50 9.33 10.37
CA TYR A 38 12.68 8.13 10.20
C TYR A 38 11.19 8.41 10.44
N GLY A 39 10.83 9.66 10.73
CA GLY A 39 9.44 10.10 10.74
C GLY A 39 8.92 10.24 9.32
N HIS A 40 7.63 10.02 9.12
CA HIS A 40 6.99 10.35 7.84
C HIS A 40 6.96 11.87 7.65
N ASP A 41 7.40 12.33 6.48
CA ASP A 41 7.19 13.71 6.05
C ASP A 41 5.67 13.97 5.96
N ALA A 42 5.21 15.03 6.62
CA ALA A 42 3.79 15.32 6.76
C ALA A 42 3.10 15.76 5.43
N GLU A 43 3.88 16.08 4.39
CA GLU A 43 3.36 16.77 3.19
C GLU A 43 3.85 16.17 1.86
N LEU A 44 4.04 14.84 1.80
CA LEU A 44 4.29 14.14 0.53
C LEU A 44 3.03 13.41 0.05
N ASN A 45 2.30 14.03 -0.87
CA ASN A 45 1.17 13.41 -1.60
C ASN A 45 1.67 12.45 -2.71
N ALA A 46 2.62 11.57 -2.38
CA ALA A 46 3.31 10.71 -3.36
C ALA A 46 2.66 9.34 -3.58
N PHE A 47 1.65 8.97 -2.78
CA PHE A 47 1.02 7.65 -2.79
C PHE A 47 -0.48 7.74 -3.09
N GLY A 48 -1.01 6.73 -3.78
CA GLY A 48 -2.44 6.65 -4.09
C GLY A 48 -2.81 6.05 -5.44
N ILE A 49 -1.83 5.86 -6.35
CA ILE A 49 -2.09 5.30 -7.69
C ILE A 49 -2.78 3.93 -7.58
N GLU A 50 -2.27 3.05 -6.73
CA GLU A 50 -2.86 1.72 -6.50
C GLU A 50 -3.85 1.69 -5.34
N ALA A 51 -3.97 2.75 -4.53
CA ALA A 51 -4.88 2.76 -3.38
C ALA A 51 -6.35 2.63 -3.82
N ASN A 52 -6.69 3.25 -4.96
CA ASN A 52 -8.00 3.10 -5.57
C ASN A 52 -8.23 1.69 -6.12
N ALA A 53 -7.21 1.10 -6.76
CA ALA A 53 -7.27 -0.26 -7.29
C ALA A 53 -7.44 -1.30 -6.18
N ASP A 54 -6.66 -1.19 -5.09
CA ASP A 54 -6.76 -2.04 -3.91
C ASP A 54 -8.14 -1.96 -3.25
N THR A 55 -8.69 -0.75 -3.16
CA THR A 55 -10.02 -0.53 -2.58
C THR A 55 -11.09 -1.20 -3.42
N ILE A 56 -11.09 -0.96 -4.73
CA ILE A 56 -12.04 -1.57 -5.67
C ILE A 56 -11.91 -3.10 -5.64
N GLY A 57 -10.67 -3.61 -5.71
CA GLY A 57 -10.39 -5.05 -5.71
C GLY A 57 -10.88 -5.73 -4.44
N LYS A 58 -10.58 -5.17 -3.25
CA LYS A 58 -11.04 -5.71 -1.97
C LYS A 58 -12.56 -5.71 -1.85
N THR A 59 -13.21 -4.62 -2.24
CA THR A 59 -14.68 -4.51 -2.20
C THR A 59 -15.33 -5.53 -3.13
N ALA A 60 -14.87 -5.62 -4.38
CA ALA A 60 -15.39 -6.57 -5.35
C ALA A 60 -15.21 -8.03 -4.87
N ALA A 61 -14.01 -8.38 -4.41
CA ALA A 61 -13.73 -9.70 -3.85
C ALA A 61 -14.61 -10.03 -2.64
N GLY A 62 -14.80 -9.07 -1.73
CA GLY A 62 -15.66 -9.23 -0.56
C GLY A 62 -17.13 -9.49 -0.93
N VAL A 63 -17.68 -8.73 -1.89
CA VAL A 63 -19.06 -8.90 -2.37
C VAL A 63 -19.26 -10.28 -3.00
N VAL A 64 -18.37 -10.67 -3.92
CA VAL A 64 -18.47 -11.97 -4.60
C VAL A 64 -18.34 -13.12 -3.60
N GLY A 65 -17.37 -13.03 -2.67
CA GLY A 65 -17.17 -14.04 -1.63
C GLY A 65 -18.41 -14.21 -0.73
N ALA A 66 -19.03 -13.11 -0.31
CA ALA A 66 -20.24 -13.14 0.50
C ALA A 66 -21.43 -13.76 -0.25
N ALA A 67 -21.61 -13.43 -1.53
CA ALA A 67 -22.68 -13.99 -2.34
C ALA A 67 -22.54 -15.52 -2.50
N ILE A 68 -21.32 -16.00 -2.75
CA ILE A 68 -21.02 -17.44 -2.85
C ILE A 68 -21.34 -18.14 -1.53
N ALA A 69 -20.89 -17.58 -0.40
CA ALA A 69 -21.14 -18.16 0.92
C ALA A 69 -22.64 -18.25 1.23
N ALA A 70 -23.39 -17.18 0.94
CA ALA A 70 -24.85 -17.17 1.12
C ALA A 70 -25.55 -18.22 0.24
N HIS A 71 -25.15 -18.33 -1.03
CA HIS A 71 -25.71 -19.31 -1.96
C HIS A 71 -25.45 -20.75 -1.51
N ALA A 72 -24.24 -21.04 -1.04
CA ALA A 72 -23.87 -22.36 -0.53
C ALA A 72 -24.66 -22.73 0.74
N ALA A 73 -24.79 -21.79 1.68
CA ALA A 73 -25.56 -22.00 2.91
C ALA A 73 -27.04 -22.27 2.63
N ALA A 74 -27.67 -21.46 1.77
CA ALA A 74 -29.07 -21.68 1.37
C ALA A 74 -29.27 -23.03 0.68
N SER A 75 -28.33 -23.43 -0.19
CA SER A 75 -28.38 -24.72 -0.88
C SER A 75 -28.28 -25.90 0.09
N ALA A 76 -27.40 -25.81 1.08
CA ALA A 76 -27.26 -26.83 2.12
C ALA A 76 -28.52 -26.98 2.97
N ILE A 77 -29.13 -25.86 3.39
CA ILE A 77 -30.40 -25.85 4.14
C ILE A 77 -31.51 -26.50 3.32
N LYS A 78 -31.66 -26.10 2.04
CA LYS A 78 -32.69 -26.65 1.15
C LYS A 78 -32.52 -28.16 0.94
N ALA A 79 -31.29 -28.62 0.75
CA ALA A 79 -30.98 -30.04 0.59
C ALA A 79 -31.31 -30.85 1.86
N ALA A 80 -31.00 -30.32 3.05
CA ALA A 80 -31.34 -30.95 4.32
C ALA A 80 -32.85 -31.05 4.55
N ALA A 81 -33.61 -29.99 4.22
CA ALA A 81 -35.06 -29.97 4.36
C ALA A 81 -35.75 -30.99 3.43
N LYS A 82 -35.30 -31.13 2.17
CA LYS A 82 -35.87 -32.10 1.22
C LYS A 82 -35.69 -33.56 1.70
N LYS A 83 -34.57 -33.86 2.35
CA LYS A 83 -34.26 -35.21 2.87
C LYS A 83 -35.12 -35.60 4.10
N GLY A 84 -35.71 -34.63 4.80
CA GLY A 84 -36.60 -34.89 5.93
C GLY A 84 -38.07 -35.11 5.54
N ASP A 85 -38.41 -34.85 4.28
CA ASP A 85 -39.75 -34.99 3.71
C ASP A 85 -39.92 -36.32 2.93
N GLU A 86 -38.82 -37.06 2.75
CA GLU A 86 -38.73 -38.44 2.21
C GLU A 86 -38.62 -39.48 3.34
#